data_AF-A0A2M9T8D4-F1
#
_entry.id   AF-A0A2M9T8D4-F1
#
_cell.length_a   1.000
_cell.length_b   1.000
_cell.length_c   1.000
_cell.angle_alpha   90.00
_cell.angle_beta   90.00
_cell.angle_gamma   90.00
#
_symmetry.space_group_name_H-M   'P 1'
#
loop_
_entity.id
_entity.type
_entity.pdbx_description
1 polymer ?
#
loop_
_entity_poly.entity_id
_entity_poly.type
_entity_poly.pdbx_seq_one_letter_code
_entity_poly.pdbx_strand_id
1 'polypeptide(L)' 'VKGATIPVELAWKPKLAAFNGLPGEYKVGALYSTAEANDIKTAGKVHDGKQSFWINAQQQLSHAGQDPKRGLYVSFNSVV' A
#
# COMPACT_ATOMS: atom_id res chain seq x y z
N VAL A 1 -16.29 5.22 23.29
CA VAL A 1 -15.49 3.97 23.38
C VAL A 1 -14.21 4.13 22.56
N LYS A 2 -13.04 3.63 23.01
CA LYS A 2 -11.80 3.67 22.20
C LYS A 2 -11.84 2.50 21.20
N GLY A 3 -12.07 2.78 19.92
CA GLY A 3 -12.12 1.74 18.89
C GLY A 3 -10.74 1.13 18.57
N ALA A 4 -10.73 0.11 17.72
CA ALA A 4 -9.53 -0.56 17.23
C ALA A 4 -9.28 -0.19 15.78
N THR A 5 -8.01 -0.11 15.39
CA THR A 5 -7.60 0.04 13.99
C THR A 5 -6.91 -1.23 13.55
N ILE A 6 -7.45 -1.86 12.52
CA ILE A 6 -7.04 -3.17 12.02
C ILE A 6 -6.51 -2.97 10.59
N PRO A 7 -5.17 -2.94 10.40
CA PRO A 7 -4.57 -2.95 9.09
C PRO A 7 -4.45 -4.40 8.58
N VAL A 8 -4.78 -4.60 7.31
CA VAL A 8 -4.55 -5.84 6.57
C VAL A 8 -3.73 -5.47 5.34
N GLU A 9 -2.58 -6.13 5.14
CA GLU A 9 -1.72 -5.91 3.98
C GLU A 9 -1.33 -7.25 3.35
N LEU A 10 -1.36 -7.28 2.01
CA LEU A 10 -0.77 -8.34 1.21
C LEU A 10 0.47 -7.77 0.51
N ALA A 11 1.63 -8.36 0.77
CA ALA A 11 2.89 -8.02 0.11
C ALA A 11 3.33 -9.14 -0.83
N TRP A 12 3.49 -8.81 -2.10
CA TRP A 12 3.93 -9.74 -3.15
C TRP A 12 5.27 -9.29 -3.74
N LYS A 13 6.24 -10.20 -3.80
CA LYS A 13 7.59 -9.93 -4.31
C LYS A 13 7.96 -10.82 -5.50
N PRO A 14 7.35 -10.62 -6.68
CA PRO A 14 7.61 -11.48 -7.83
C PRO A 14 8.93 -11.15 -8.52
N LYS A 15 9.42 -12.13 -9.28
CA LYS A 15 10.42 -11.94 -10.34
C LYS A 15 9.74 -12.15 -11.68
N LEU A 16 9.22 -11.07 -12.26
CA LEU A 16 8.43 -11.15 -13.49
C LEU A 16 9.37 -11.18 -14.71
N ALA A 17 9.08 -12.07 -15.67
CA ALA A 17 9.84 -12.16 -16.92
C ALA A 17 9.80 -10.86 -17.73
N ALA A 18 8.70 -10.10 -17.66
CA ALA A 18 8.56 -8.79 -18.28
C ALA A 18 9.58 -7.74 -17.79
N PHE A 19 10.18 -7.96 -16.61
CA PHE A 19 11.23 -7.12 -16.04
C PHE A 19 12.57 -7.86 -15.95
N ASN A 20 12.84 -8.80 -16.87
CA ASN A 20 14.09 -9.58 -16.88
C ASN A 20 14.37 -10.32 -15.56
N GLY A 21 13.32 -10.69 -14.82
CA GLY A 21 13.45 -11.33 -13.50
C GLY A 21 13.97 -10.41 -12.40
N LEU A 22 14.02 -9.09 -12.63
CA LEU A 22 14.43 -8.11 -11.64
C LEU A 22 13.43 -8.04 -10.48
N PRO A 23 13.91 -7.77 -9.24
CA PRO A 23 13.06 -7.67 -8.06
C PRO A 23 11.95 -6.62 -8.21
N GLY A 24 10.72 -7.05 -7.97
CA GLY A 24 9.57 -6.17 -7.75
C GLY A 24 8.95 -6.40 -6.37
N GLU A 25 8.33 -5.38 -5.81
CA GLU A 25 7.50 -5.44 -4.61
C GLU A 25 6.18 -4.70 -4.85
N TYR A 26 5.07 -5.40 -4.62
CA TYR A 26 3.72 -4.89 -4.81
C TYR A 26 2.94 -5.16 -3.54
N LYS A 27 2.44 -4.09 -2.91
CA LYS A 27 1.64 -4.16 -1.69
C LYS A 27 0.27 -3.58 -1.96
N VAL A 28 -0.74 -4.27 -1.47
CA VAL A 28 -2.10 -3.75 -1.37
C VAL A 28 -2.57 -3.95 0.05
N GLY A 29 -3.24 -2.96 0.60
CA GLY A 29 -3.74 -3.07 1.95
C GLY A 29 -4.99 -2.24 2.18
N ALA A 30 -5.64 -2.57 3.29
CA ALA A 30 -6.82 -1.90 3.78
C ALA A 30 -6.70 -1.71 5.28
N LEU A 31 -7.22 -0.59 5.77
CA LEU A 31 -7.28 -0.26 7.17
C LEU A 31 -8.75 -0.10 7.50
N TYR A 32 -9.22 -0.89 8.45
CA TYR A 32 -10.55 -0.78 9.00
C TYR A 32 -10.45 -0.29 10.45
N SER A 33 -11.12 0.82 10.77
CA SER A 33 -11.14 1.38 12.11
C SER A 33 -12.54 1.29 12.68
N THR A 34 -12.70 0.60 13.81
CA THR A 34 -13.97 0.50 14.57
C THR A 34 -14.17 1.68 15.53
N ALA A 35 -13.32 2.70 15.45
CA ALA A 35 -13.47 3.91 16.25
C ALA A 35 -14.61 4.78 15.71
N GLU A 36 -15.46 5.27 16.62
CA GLU A 36 -16.46 6.28 16.30
C GLU A 36 -15.78 7.48 15.62
N ALA A 37 -16.16 7.74 14.37
CA ALA A 37 -15.66 8.84 13.58
C ALA A 37 -16.77 9.87 13.41
N ASN A 38 -16.60 11.05 13.99
CA ASN A 38 -17.49 12.18 13.74
C ASN A 38 -17.41 12.59 12.26
N ASP A 39 -18.54 12.60 11.57
CA ASP A 39 -18.67 12.99 10.16
C ASP A 39 -18.37 14.49 10.01
N ILE A 40 -17.49 14.83 9.06
CA ILE A 40 -17.00 16.19 8.84
C ILE A 40 -18.05 17.03 8.07
N LYS A 41 -18.99 16.37 7.38
CA LYS A 41 -19.88 17.05 6.42
C LYS A 41 -21.26 17.41 6.98
N THR A 42 -21.71 16.75 8.05
CA THR A 42 -23.01 17.05 8.68
C THR A 42 -22.94 16.80 10.18
N ALA A 43 -23.14 17.82 11.01
CA ALA A 43 -23.28 17.62 12.44
C ALA A 43 -24.48 16.69 12.70
N GLY A 44 -24.24 15.49 13.24
CA GLY A 44 -25.30 14.58 13.70
C GLY A 44 -25.47 13.26 12.92
N LYS A 45 -24.65 12.94 11.91
CA LYS A 45 -24.59 11.57 11.36
C LYS A 45 -23.27 10.91 11.74
N VAL A 46 -23.33 9.84 12.51
CA VAL A 46 -22.18 8.99 12.85
C VAL A 46 -22.14 7.89 11.80
N HIS A 47 -21.10 7.85 10.96
CA HIS A 47 -20.81 6.67 10.15
C HIS A 47 -19.93 5.75 10.98
N ASP A 48 -20.43 4.56 11.27
CA ASP A 48 -19.67 3.50 11.93
C ASP A 48 -18.59 2.99 10.96
N GLY A 49 -17.34 3.33 11.27
CA GLY A 49 -16.15 2.77 10.62
C GLY A 49 -15.43 3.68 9.63
N LYS A 50 -14.15 3.96 9.87
CA LYS A 50 -13.25 4.52 8.83
C LYS A 50 -12.60 3.37 8.07
N GLN A 51 -12.68 3.42 6.75
CA GLN A 51 -11.95 2.53 5.87
C GLN A 51 -11.00 3.33 4.99
N SER A 52 -9.78 2.83 4.82
CA SER A 52 -8.82 3.34 3.85
C SER A 52 -8.18 2.19 3.12
N PHE A 53 -7.84 2.37 1.86
CA PHE A 53 -7.08 1.40 1.09
C PHE A 53 -5.81 2.03 0.54
N TRP A 54 -4.77 1.23 0.38
CA TRP A 54 -3.53 1.67 -0.25
C TRP A 54 -3.01 0.65 -1.24
N ILE A 55 -2.29 1.19 -2.21
CA ILE A 55 -1.50 0.45 -3.18
C ILE A 55 -0.09 1.03 -3.17
N ASN A 56 0.90 0.16 -3.08
CA ASN A 56 2.29 0.50 -3.25
C ASN A 56 2.91 -0.46 -4.25
N ALA A 57 3.65 0.07 -5.21
CA ALA A 57 4.37 -0.73 -6.19
C ALA A 57 5.77 -0.16 -6.35
N GLN A 58 6.77 -1.03 -6.34
CA GLN A 58 8.15 -0.71 -6.63
C GLN A 58 8.72 -1.79 -7.53
N GLN A 59 9.35 -1.38 -8.63
CA GLN A 59 9.95 -2.30 -9.59
C GLN A 59 11.35 -1.80 -9.96
N GLN A 60 12.34 -2.69 -9.83
CA GLN A 60 13.66 -2.46 -10.38
C GLN A 60 13.61 -2.62 -11.91
N LEU A 61 14.09 -1.61 -12.64
CA LEU A 61 14.10 -1.57 -14.10
C LEU A 61 15.48 -1.93 -14.69
N SER A 62 16.55 -1.73 -13.93
CA SER A 62 17.91 -2.10 -14.32
C SER A 62 18.77 -2.43 -13.10
N HIS A 63 19.90 -3.13 -13.31
CA HIS A 63 20.98 -3.18 -12.33
C HIS A 63 22.26 -2.57 -12.92
N ALA A 64 23.01 -1.82 -12.11
CA ALA A 64 24.23 -1.14 -12.54
C ALA A 64 25.45 -2.03 -12.31
N GLY A 65 25.96 -2.64 -13.38
CA GLY A 65 27.12 -3.53 -13.33
C GLY A 65 26.78 -4.86 -12.64
N GLN A 66 27.72 -5.38 -11.85
CA GLN A 66 27.58 -6.66 -11.14
C GLN A 66 26.88 -6.55 -9.77
N ASP A 67 26.46 -5.34 -9.35
CA ASP A 67 25.78 -5.15 -8.07
C ASP A 67 24.25 -5.13 -8.26
N PRO A 68 23.53 -6.18 -7.84
CA PRO A 68 22.08 -6.26 -8.00
C PRO A 68 21.31 -5.24 -7.15
N LYS A 69 21.94 -4.59 -6.16
CA LYS A 69 21.31 -3.58 -5.29
C LYS A 69 21.37 -2.17 -5.87
N ARG A 70 22.10 -1.97 -6.97
CA ARG A 70 22.26 -0.66 -7.61
C ARG A 70 21.53 -0.68 -8.94
N GLY A 71 20.83 0.39 -9.28
CA GLY A 71 20.10 0.46 -10.54
C GLY A 71 18.97 1.47 -10.53
N LEU A 72 18.16 1.47 -11.58
CA LEU A 72 16.98 2.32 -11.69
C LEU A 72 15.76 1.62 -11.10
N TYR A 73 14.97 2.37 -10.33
CA TYR A 73 13.70 1.91 -9.78
C TYR A 73 12.58 2.86 -10.19
N VAL A 74 11.41 2.30 -10.46
CA VAL A 74 10.15 3.05 -10.53
C VAL A 74 9.33 2.73 -9.30
N SER A 75 8.61 3.71 -8.77
CA SER A 75 7.76 3.54 -7.60
C SER A 75 6.45 4.29 -7.78
N PHE A 76 5.38 3.69 -7.27
CA PHE A 76 4.03 4.24 -7.28
C PHE A 76 3.38 4.02 -5.91
N ASN A 77 2.71 5.05 -5.41
CA ASN A 77 1.92 4.96 -4.20
C ASN A 77 0.58 5.68 -4.40
N SER A 78 -0.48 5.04 -3.93
CA SER A 78 -1.82 5.60 -3.91
C SER A 78 -2.51 5.19 -2.61
N VAL A 79 -3.29 6.10 -2.04
CA VAL A 79 -4.10 5.92 -0.83
C VAL A 79 -5.45 6.56 -1.10
N VAL A 80 -6.52 5.91 -0.64
CA VAL A 80 -7.90 6.39 -0.72
C VAL A 80 -8.61 6.14 0.60
#